data_AF-A0A7X9BF77-F1
#
_entry.id   AF-A0A7X9BF77-F1
#
_cell.length_a   1.000
_cell.length_b   1.000
_cell.length_c   1.000
_cell.angle_alpha   90.00
_cell.angle_beta   90.00
_cell.angle_gamma   90.00
#
_symmetry.space_group_name_H-M   'P 1'
#
loop_
_entity.id
_entity.type
_entity.pdbx_description
1 polymer ?
#
loop_
_entity_poly.entity_id
_entity_poly.type
_entity_poly.pdbx_seq_one_letter_code
_entity_poly.pdbx_strand_id
1 'polypeptide(L)'
;PIVIGFTIAAIQQLNPKIRLQIMALGATWWQSLLLMVREARMGLLAAVMAGFGGVISEVGASSMVGGNIKGETSVLTTATVLEVSKGNFDVAIAISLILLALAYSVTLFLTYQQQKRPL
;
A
#
# COMPACT_ATOMS: atom_id res chain seq x y z
N PRO A 1 -4.30 -5.82 -8.29
CA PRO A 1 -5.33 -4.99 -8.98
C PRO A 1 -5.52 -3.60 -8.35
N ILE A 2 -5.59 -3.50 -7.02
CA ILE A 2 -5.84 -2.23 -6.29
C ILE A 2 -4.82 -1.14 -6.67
N VAL A 3 -3.52 -1.44 -6.59
CA VAL A 3 -2.46 -0.47 -6.91
C VAL A 3 -2.57 0.06 -8.34
N ILE A 4 -2.87 -0.82 -9.31
CA ILE A 4 -3.02 -0.44 -10.72
C ILE A 4 -4.23 0.49 -10.89
N GLY A 5 -5.37 0.17 -10.30
CA GLY A 5 -6.59 0.99 -10.38
C GLY A 5 -6.37 2.39 -9.80
N PHE A 6 -5.78 2.49 -8.62
CA PHE A 6 -5.46 3.78 -8.00
C PHE A 6 -4.38 4.55 -8.77
N THR A 7 -3.40 3.85 -9.37
CA THR A 7 -2.38 4.48 -10.22
C THR A 7 -3.01 5.10 -11.48
N ILE A 8 -3.91 4.39 -12.14
CA ILE A 8 -4.64 4.91 -13.31
C ILE A 8 -5.49 6.12 -12.91
N ALA A 9 -6.23 6.02 -11.81
CA ALA A 9 -7.05 7.12 -11.29
C ALA A 9 -6.20 8.36 -10.93
N ALA A 10 -5.00 8.16 -10.38
CA ALA A 10 -4.07 9.25 -10.04
C ALA A 10 -3.57 9.98 -11.29
N ILE A 11 -3.24 9.26 -12.36
CA ILE A 11 -2.80 9.85 -13.62
C ILE A 11 -3.97 10.55 -14.34
N GLN A 12 -5.17 9.97 -14.31
CA GLN A 12 -6.36 10.56 -14.93
C GLN A 12 -6.84 11.85 -14.23
N GLN A 13 -6.57 12.01 -12.94
CA GLN A 13 -6.89 13.23 -12.19
C GLN A 13 -5.95 14.40 -12.50
N LEU A 14 -4.82 14.17 -13.17
CA LEU A 14 -3.93 15.25 -13.58
C LEU A 14 -4.64 16.17 -14.59
N ASN A 15 -4.32 17.46 -14.51
CA ASN A 15 -4.86 18.43 -15.47
C ASN A 15 -4.39 18.07 -16.88
N PRO A 16 -5.30 17.88 -17.87
CA PRO A 16 -4.93 17.51 -19.24
C PRO A 16 -3.98 18.52 -19.91
N LYS A 17 -3.95 19.78 -19.42
CA LYS A 17 -3.02 20.81 -19.90
C LYS A 17 -1.56 20.49 -19.61
N ILE A 18 -1.25 19.76 -18.54
CA ILE A 18 0.13 19.40 -18.16
C ILE A 18 0.77 18.55 -19.27
N ARG A 19 0.02 17.57 -19.80
CA ARG A 19 0.49 16.73 -20.90
C ARG A 19 0.74 17.55 -22.17
N LEU A 20 -0.17 18.46 -22.51
CA LEU A 20 -0.02 19.35 -23.67
C LEU A 20 1.20 20.27 -23.52
N GLN A 21 1.44 20.80 -22.32
CA GLN A 21 2.57 21.68 -22.03
C GLN A 21 3.91 20.94 -22.09
N ILE A 22 3.97 19.73 -21.55
CA ILE A 22 5.15 18.86 -21.64
C ILE A 22 5.49 18.55 -23.11
N MET A 23 4.49 18.25 -23.95
CA MET A 23 4.71 18.01 -25.38
C MET A 23 5.13 19.29 -26.13
N ALA A 24 4.53 20.44 -25.80
CA ALA A 24 4.87 21.72 -26.41
C ALA A 24 6.32 22.15 -26.12
N LEU A 25 6.88 21.73 -25.00
CA LEU A 25 8.29 21.95 -24.63
C LEU A 25 9.27 20.98 -25.31
N GLY A 26 8.80 20.13 -26.22
CA GLY A 26 9.65 19.18 -26.95
C GLY A 26 10.16 18.01 -26.11
N ALA A 27 9.49 17.69 -25.00
CA ALA A 27 9.92 16.59 -24.13
C ALA A 27 9.82 15.23 -24.86
N THR A 28 10.86 14.42 -24.70
CA THR A 28 10.86 13.02 -25.17
C THR A 28 9.86 12.17 -24.40
N TRP A 29 9.49 11.00 -24.95
CA TRP A 29 8.52 10.09 -24.32
C TRP A 29 8.87 9.75 -22.86
N TRP A 30 10.14 9.43 -22.59
CA TRP A 30 10.63 9.13 -21.25
C TRP A 30 10.56 10.32 -20.29
N GLN A 31 10.92 11.52 -20.77
CA GLN A 31 10.81 12.74 -19.97
C GLN A 31 9.35 13.05 -19.65
N SER A 32 8.44 12.86 -20.61
CA SER A 32 7.02 13.05 -20.39
C SER A 32 6.46 12.11 -19.33
N LEU A 33 6.87 10.84 -19.37
CA LEU A 33 6.46 9.82 -18.40
C LEU A 33 6.95 10.15 -16.98
N LEU A 34 8.23 10.49 -16.84
CA LEU A 34 8.82 10.86 -15.55
C LEU A 34 8.16 12.09 -14.94
N LEU A 35 7.83 13.10 -15.77
CA LEU A 35 7.15 14.30 -15.33
C LEU A 35 5.71 14.01 -14.89
N MET A 36 4.96 13.20 -15.63
CA MET A 36 3.61 12.78 -15.24
C MET A 36 3.61 11.99 -13.93
N VAL A 37 4.56 11.07 -13.74
CA VAL A 37 4.73 10.32 -12.48
C VAL A 37 5.07 11.25 -11.31
N ARG A 38 5.95 12.23 -11.55
CA ARG A 38 6.34 13.22 -10.53
C ARG A 38 5.17 14.10 -10.12
N GLU A 39 4.32 14.47 -11.07
CA GLU A 39 3.12 15.26 -10.80
C GLU A 39 2.05 14.44 -10.05
N ALA A 40 1.83 13.19 -10.49
CA ALA A 40 0.89 12.27 -9.85
C ALA A 40 1.40 11.69 -8.53
N ARG A 41 2.58 12.08 -8.01
CA ARG A 41 3.21 11.50 -6.83
C ARG A 41 2.27 11.35 -5.63
N MET A 42 1.36 12.31 -5.44
CA MET A 42 0.41 12.32 -4.33
C MET A 42 -0.66 11.24 -4.49
N GLY A 43 -1.17 11.05 -5.70
CA GLY A 43 -2.10 9.98 -6.02
C GLY A 43 -1.42 8.60 -6.05
N LEU A 44 -0.15 8.55 -6.47
CA LEU A 44 0.65 7.33 -6.41
C LEU A 44 0.93 6.89 -4.95
N LEU A 45 1.19 7.84 -4.05
CA LEU A 45 1.28 7.54 -2.61
C LEU A 45 -0.03 6.93 -2.08
N ALA A 46 -1.18 7.46 -2.49
CA ALA A 46 -2.48 6.88 -2.13
C ALA A 46 -2.65 5.45 -2.70
N ALA A 47 -2.17 5.19 -3.92
CA ALA A 47 -2.16 3.84 -4.50
C ALA A 47 -1.31 2.85 -3.68
N VAL A 48 -0.17 3.30 -3.17
CA VAL A 48 0.69 2.49 -2.28
C VAL A 48 -0.01 2.23 -0.95
N MET A 49 -0.65 3.23 -0.35
CA MET A 49 -1.40 3.07 0.90
C MET A 49 -2.56 2.07 0.75
N ALA A 50 -3.30 2.16 -0.36
CA ALA A 50 -4.38 1.22 -0.67
C ALA A 50 -3.85 -0.20 -0.90
N GLY A 51 -2.71 -0.35 -1.58
CA GLY A 51 -2.04 -1.63 -1.76
C GLY A 51 -1.57 -2.25 -0.44
N PHE A 52 -0.96 -1.44 0.43
CA PHE A 52 -0.51 -1.87 1.76
C PHE A 52 -1.68 -2.40 2.61
N GLY A 53 -2.77 -1.65 2.68
CA GLY A 53 -3.98 -2.09 3.40
C GLY A 53 -4.56 -3.39 2.84
N GLY A 54 -4.57 -3.54 1.51
CA GLY A 54 -5.01 -4.77 0.86
C GLY A 54 -4.15 -5.99 1.21
N VAL A 55 -2.82 -5.86 1.18
CA VAL A 55 -1.90 -6.99 1.47
C VAL A 55 -1.92 -7.37 2.95
N ILE A 56 -1.95 -6.39 3.85
CA ILE A 56 -2.01 -6.67 5.30
C ILE A 56 -3.32 -7.35 5.70
N SER A 57 -4.41 -7.11 4.96
CA SER A 57 -5.71 -7.75 5.22
C SER A 57 -5.81 -9.18 4.65
N GLU A 58 -4.83 -9.61 3.85
CA GLU A 58 -4.87 -10.92 3.19
C GLU A 58 -4.32 -12.01 4.13
N VAL A 59 -5.23 -12.89 4.57
CA VAL A 59 -4.90 -14.00 5.48
C VAL A 59 -5.21 -15.35 4.85
N GLY A 60 -6.27 -15.43 4.04
CA GLY A 60 -6.78 -16.67 3.47
C GLY A 60 -5.84 -17.24 2.42
N ALA A 61 -5.42 -16.41 1.45
CA ALA A 61 -4.49 -16.84 0.42
C ALA A 61 -3.15 -17.29 1.03
N SER A 62 -2.62 -16.53 2.00
CA SER A 62 -1.37 -16.86 2.71
C SER A 62 -1.47 -18.20 3.46
N SER A 63 -2.55 -18.43 4.22
CA SER A 63 -2.74 -19.67 4.96
C SER A 63 -2.89 -20.89 4.03
N MET A 64 -3.57 -20.72 2.89
CA MET A 64 -3.86 -21.81 1.94
C MET A 64 -2.62 -22.29 1.17
N VAL A 65 -1.67 -21.40 0.87
CA VAL A 65 -0.45 -21.71 0.08
C VAL A 65 0.79 -22.02 0.91
N GLY A 66 0.66 -22.08 2.24
CA GLY A 66 1.75 -22.49 3.14
C GLY A 66 2.43 -21.36 3.93
N GLY A 67 1.83 -20.18 4.02
CA GLY A 67 2.26 -19.06 4.89
C GLY A 67 1.96 -19.26 6.38
N ASN A 68 1.86 -20.51 6.83
CA ASN A 68 1.56 -20.88 8.22
C ASN A 68 2.45 -22.04 8.72
N ILE A 69 3.71 -22.11 8.26
CA ILE A 69 4.69 -23.03 8.84
C ILE A 69 5.29 -22.36 10.07
N LYS A 70 5.04 -22.96 11.23
CA LYS A 70 5.48 -22.46 12.54
C LYS A 70 6.99 -22.20 12.53
N GLY A 71 7.38 -20.95 12.76
CA GLY A 71 8.79 -20.53 12.88
C GLY A 71 9.52 -20.27 11.56
N GLU A 72 8.90 -20.57 10.41
CA GLU A 72 9.54 -20.44 9.09
C GLU A 72 8.83 -19.39 8.23
N THR A 73 7.52 -19.56 8.00
CA THR A 73 6.75 -18.77 7.03
C THR A 73 5.51 -18.10 7.61
N SER A 74 5.25 -18.27 8.91
CA SER A 74 4.12 -17.66 9.59
C SER A 74 4.22 -16.13 9.60
N VAL A 75 3.27 -15.47 8.94
CA VAL A 75 3.07 -14.02 9.05
C VAL A 75 2.20 -13.70 10.27
N LEU A 76 2.32 -12.47 10.80
CA LEU A 76 1.58 -12.05 12.01
C LEU A 76 0.06 -12.29 11.88
N THR A 77 -0.52 -12.06 10.70
CA THR A 77 -1.95 -12.24 10.45
C THR A 77 -2.39 -13.71 10.49
N THR A 78 -1.59 -14.62 9.92
CA THR A 78 -1.87 -16.07 9.95
C THR A 78 -1.61 -16.65 11.35
N ALA A 79 -0.60 -16.14 12.06
CA ALA A 79 -0.33 -16.49 13.45
C ALA A 79 -1.49 -16.09 14.38
N THR A 80 -2.07 -14.90 14.22
CA THR A 80 -3.27 -14.50 14.98
C THR A 80 -4.41 -15.51 14.78
N VAL A 81 -4.75 -15.84 13.53
CA VAL A 81 -5.84 -16.79 13.25
C VAL A 81 -5.54 -18.17 13.84
N LEU A 82 -4.29 -18.64 13.71
CA LEU A 82 -3.87 -19.93 14.25
C LEU A 82 -4.01 -19.99 15.78
N GLU A 83 -3.58 -18.96 16.50
CA GLU A 83 -3.68 -18.92 17.97
C GLU A 83 -5.13 -18.79 18.45
N VAL A 84 -5.98 -18.06 17.72
CA VAL A 84 -7.44 -18.05 17.96
C VAL A 84 -8.02 -19.46 17.79
N SER A 85 -7.67 -20.17 16.72
CA SER A 85 -8.15 -21.54 16.47
C SER A 85 -7.68 -22.56 17.52
N LYS A 86 -6.56 -22.30 18.20
CA LYS A 86 -6.06 -23.13 19.33
C LYS A 86 -6.71 -22.79 20.67
N GLY A 87 -7.52 -21.72 20.75
CA GLY A 87 -8.08 -21.21 22.00
C GLY A 87 -7.10 -20.36 22.82
N ASN A 88 -5.93 -20.01 22.27
CA ASN A 88 -4.92 -19.18 22.91
C ASN A 88 -5.21 -17.69 22.70
N PHE A 89 -6.34 -17.21 23.23
CA PHE A 89 -6.80 -15.84 23.01
C PHE A 89 -5.81 -14.80 23.55
N ASP A 90 -5.13 -15.07 24.66
CA ASP A 90 -4.15 -14.16 25.24
C ASP A 90 -3.01 -13.84 24.25
N VAL A 91 -2.47 -14.89 23.61
CA VAL A 91 -1.40 -14.76 22.61
C VAL A 91 -1.94 -14.11 21.34
N ALA A 92 -3.13 -14.50 20.88
CA ALA A 92 -3.75 -13.92 19.70
C ALA A 92 -4.00 -12.41 19.84
N ILE A 93 -4.44 -11.95 21.01
CA ILE A 93 -4.65 -10.53 21.31
C ILE A 93 -3.30 -9.80 21.31
N ALA A 94 -2.26 -10.38 21.93
CA ALA A 94 -0.93 -9.77 21.95
C ALA A 94 -0.38 -9.57 20.52
N ILE A 95 -0.47 -10.60 19.67
CA ILE A 95 -0.04 -10.50 18.25
C ILE A 95 -0.87 -9.46 17.51
N SER A 96 -2.19 -9.41 17.75
CA SER A 96 -3.09 -8.45 17.11
C SER A 96 -2.76 -7.00 17.48
N LEU A 97 -2.41 -6.73 18.74
CA LEU A 97 -1.98 -5.40 19.19
C LEU A 97 -0.66 -4.98 18.53
N ILE A 98 0.30 -5.91 18.41
CA ILE A 98 1.57 -5.65 17.71
C ILE A 98 1.31 -5.34 16.24
N LEU A 99 0.49 -6.15 15.57
CA LEU A 99 0.12 -5.95 14.17
C LEU A 99 -0.58 -4.61 13.97
N LEU A 100 -1.52 -4.25 14.86
CA LEU A 100 -2.23 -2.96 14.83
C LEU A 100 -1.24 -1.79 14.97
N ALA A 101 -0.33 -1.86 15.95
CA ALA A 101 0.67 -0.82 16.17
C ALA A 101 1.58 -0.64 14.94
N LEU A 102 2.02 -1.73 14.30
CA LEU A 102 2.84 -1.69 13.09
C LEU A 102 2.06 -1.12 11.91
N ALA A 103 0.85 -1.63 11.64
CA ALA A 103 0.02 -1.18 10.53
C ALA A 103 -0.34 0.31 10.67
N TYR A 104 -0.66 0.74 11.88
CA TYR A 104 -0.95 2.13 12.19
C TYR A 104 0.29 3.01 12.04
N SER A 105 1.45 2.58 12.53
CA SER A 105 2.71 3.32 12.39
C SER A 105 3.10 3.54 10.93
N VAL A 106 2.99 2.51 10.10
CA VAL A 106 3.26 2.61 8.65
C VAL A 106 2.26 3.55 7.99
N THR A 107 0.97 3.40 8.29
CA THR A 107 -0.09 4.25 7.71
C THR A 107 0.08 5.71 8.12
N LEU A 108 0.40 5.98 9.40
CA LEU A 108 0.71 7.32 9.89
C LEU A 108 1.93 7.91 9.18
N PHE A 109 3.01 7.14 9.04
CA PHE A 109 4.22 7.60 8.36
C PHE A 109 3.92 7.99 6.90
N LEU A 110 3.20 7.14 6.17
CA LEU A 110 2.79 7.41 4.79
C LEU A 110 1.87 8.64 4.71
N THR A 111 0.91 8.75 5.62
CA THR A 111 -0.03 9.89 5.69
C THR A 111 0.71 11.20 6.00
N TYR A 112 1.65 11.18 6.93
CA TYR A 112 2.46 12.33 7.29
C TYR A 112 3.34 12.80 6.12
N GLN A 113 3.94 11.86 5.38
CA GLN A 113 4.70 12.16 4.17
C GLN A 113 3.82 12.76 3.06
N GLN A 114 2.57 12.33 2.95
CA GLN A 114 1.58 12.91 2.04
C GLN A 114 1.26 14.35 2.47
N GLN A 115 0.91 14.58 3.74
CA GLN A 115 0.53 15.90 4.26
C GLN A 115 1.66 16.92 4.27
N LYS A 116 2.94 16.50 4.36
CA LYS A 116 4.11 17.39 4.33
C LYS A 116 4.36 18.06 2.98
N ARG A 117 3.67 17.67 1.92
CA ARG A 117 3.81 18.28 0.58
C ARG A 117 2.48 18.82 0.04
N PRO A 118 1.80 19.75 0.73
CA PRO A 118 0.68 20.44 0.14
C PRO A 118 1.19 21.66 -0.66
N LEU A 119 0.91 21.63 -1.97
CA LEU A 119 0.97 22.74 -2.93
C LEU A 119 2.38 23.27 -3.27
#